data_AF-A0AAD9CH08-F1
#
_entry.id   AF-A0AAD9CH08-F1
#
_cell.length_a   1.000
_cell.length_b   1.000
_cell.length_c   1.000
_cell.angle_alpha   90.00
_cell.angle_beta   90.00
_cell.angle_gamma   90.00
#
_symmetry.space_group_name_H-M   'P 1'
#
loop_
_entity.id
_entity.type
_entity.pdbx_description
1 polymer ?
#
loop_
_entity_poly.entity_id
_entity_poly.type
_entity_poly.pdbx_seq_one_letter_code
_entity_poly.pdbx_strand_id
1 'polypeptide(L)'
;MKSRLEGTPNLPTYITEAMGRCGVTKAANQQQERSTEGQQKRKRCQMCPRNKDRKATNCCWKCSTPVCNGHSQKQIVCDNCTQ
;
A
#
# COMPACT_ATOMS: atom_id res chain seq x y z
N MET A 1 15.09 19.04 -17.47
CA MET A 1 16.39 19.01 -16.79
C MET A 1 16.26 18.22 -15.49
N LYS A 2 16.80 16.99 -15.45
CA LYS A 2 17.09 16.21 -14.23
C LYS A 2 18.38 15.47 -14.49
N SER A 3 19.39 15.72 -13.65
CA SER A 3 20.79 15.41 -13.93
C SER A 3 21.15 13.95 -13.67
N ARG A 4 21.98 13.48 -14.59
CA ARG A 4 22.81 12.27 -14.68
C ARG A 4 23.54 11.87 -13.38
N LEU A 5 23.69 10.56 -13.15
CA LEU A 5 24.91 9.96 -12.58
C LEU A 5 25.24 8.72 -13.40
N GLU A 6 26.20 8.85 -14.32
CA GLU A 6 26.81 7.73 -15.02
C GLU A 6 28.13 7.38 -14.33
N GLY A 7 28.34 6.08 -14.09
CA GLY A 7 29.67 5.49 -13.94
C GLY A 7 30.07 5.04 -12.54
N THR A 8 30.31 3.74 -12.40
CA THR A 8 31.64 3.21 -12.02
C THR A 8 31.88 1.86 -12.70
N PRO A 9 32.56 1.79 -13.87
CA PRO A 9 32.91 0.54 -14.52
C PRO A 9 34.31 0.09 -14.07
N ASN A 10 34.47 -0.40 -12.83
CA ASN A 10 35.55 -1.30 -12.39
C ASN A 10 35.51 -1.46 -10.86
N LEU A 11 34.66 -2.37 -10.37
CA LEU A 11 34.74 -2.77 -8.97
C LEU A 11 35.48 -4.13 -8.91
N PRO A 12 36.55 -4.25 -8.11
CA PRO A 12 37.29 -5.51 -7.95
C PRO A 12 36.37 -6.69 -7.62
N THR A 13 36.65 -7.85 -8.22
CA THR A 13 35.82 -9.07 -8.11
C THR A 13 35.54 -9.45 -6.66
N TYR A 14 36.53 -9.32 -5.77
CA TYR A 14 36.36 -9.66 -4.35
C TYR A 14 35.26 -8.85 -3.64
N ILE A 15 35.03 -7.59 -4.05
CA ILE A 15 33.97 -6.73 -3.49
C ILE A 15 32.60 -7.20 -3.99
N THR A 16 32.53 -7.65 -5.25
CA THR A 16 31.29 -8.18 -5.85
C THR A 16 30.89 -9.52 -5.22
N GLU A 17 31.87 -10.34 -4.87
CA GLU A 17 31.68 -11.64 -4.21
C GLU A 17 31.26 -11.49 -2.74
N ALA A 18 31.79 -10.50 -2.03
CA ALA A 18 31.37 -10.19 -0.66
C ALA A 18 29.89 -9.77 -0.58
N MET A 19 29.41 -9.00 -1.55
CA MET A 19 27.98 -8.66 -1.66
C MET A 19 27.09 -9.89 -1.91
N GLY A 20 27.61 -10.90 -2.62
CA GLY A 20 26.88 -12.13 -2.91
C GLY A 20 26.66 -13.05 -1.70
N ARG A 21 27.51 -12.99 -0.67
CA ARG A 21 27.40 -13.83 0.54
C ARG A 21 26.39 -13.33 1.57
N CYS A 22 25.93 -12.08 1.46
CA CYS A 22 24.87 -11.50 2.30
C CYS A 22 23.45 -11.73 1.75
N GLY A 23 23.27 -12.62 0.77
CA GLY A 23 21.95 -12.92 0.19
C GLY A 23 21.43 -11.88 -0.80
N VAL A 24 22.25 -10.93 -1.25
CA VAL A 24 21.88 -10.00 -2.32
C VAL A 24 22.11 -10.68 -3.66
N THR A 25 21.12 -11.45 -4.12
CA THR A 25 21.12 -11.97 -5.48
C THR A 25 21.07 -10.81 -6.47
N LYS A 26 21.98 -10.79 -7.45
CA LYS A 26 21.91 -9.90 -8.63
C LYS A 26 20.48 -9.95 -9.15
N ALA A 27 19.81 -8.80 -9.18
CA ALA A 27 18.43 -8.67 -9.63
C ALA A 27 18.34 -9.00 -11.14
N ALA A 28 18.33 -10.29 -11.47
CA ALA A 28 17.76 -10.78 -12.70
C ALA A 28 16.28 -10.49 -12.61
N ASN A 29 15.88 -9.29 -13.06
CA ASN A 29 14.52 -8.86 -13.37
C ASN A 29 13.44 -9.66 -12.64
N GLN A 30 13.55 -9.73 -11.32
CA GLN A 30 12.39 -9.90 -10.49
C GLN A 30 11.85 -8.50 -10.55
N GLN A 31 10.96 -8.29 -11.54
CA GLN A 31 9.82 -7.43 -11.33
C GLN A 31 9.44 -7.68 -9.89
N GLN A 32 9.85 -6.75 -9.02
CA GLN A 32 9.27 -6.62 -7.73
C GLN A 32 7.80 -6.51 -8.11
N GLU A 33 7.05 -7.60 -7.95
CA GLU A 33 5.63 -7.54 -7.70
C GLU A 33 5.54 -6.69 -6.42
N ARG A 34 5.73 -5.38 -6.58
CA ARG A 34 4.76 -4.43 -6.09
C ARG A 34 3.50 -4.98 -6.70
N SER A 35 2.86 -5.88 -5.97
CA SER A 35 1.52 -6.32 -6.23
C SER A 35 0.73 -5.02 -6.25
N THR A 36 0.59 -4.45 -7.44
CA THR A 36 -0.64 -3.80 -7.81
C THR A 36 -1.63 -4.94 -7.99
N GLU A 37 -1.89 -5.71 -6.93
CA GLU A 37 -3.21 -6.28 -6.72
C GLU A 37 -4.10 -5.05 -6.76
N GLY A 38 -4.70 -4.84 -7.94
CA GLY A 38 -5.16 -3.53 -8.39
C GLY A 38 -5.94 -2.85 -7.29
N GLN A 39 -5.53 -1.63 -6.93
CA GLN A 39 -6.12 -0.83 -5.84
C GLN A 39 -7.59 -1.18 -5.66
N GLN A 40 -7.89 -2.03 -4.68
CA GLN A 40 -9.21 -2.63 -4.58
C GLN A 40 -10.21 -1.47 -4.52
N LYS A 41 -11.09 -1.38 -5.53
CA LYS A 41 -11.91 -0.18 -5.74
C LYS A 41 -12.62 0.15 -4.43
N ARG A 42 -12.30 1.31 -3.86
CA ARG A 42 -12.82 1.69 -2.53
C ARG A 42 -14.33 1.63 -2.54
N LYS A 43 -14.89 0.84 -1.63
CA LYS A 43 -16.33 0.71 -1.47
C LYS A 43 -16.93 2.04 -1.01
N ARG A 44 -18.21 2.24 -1.31
CA ARG A 44 -18.95 3.40 -0.82
C ARG A 44 -19.29 3.20 0.66
N CYS A 45 -19.34 4.28 1.43
CA CYS A 45 -19.79 4.22 2.82
C CYS A 45 -21.27 3.80 2.87
N GLN A 46 -21.57 2.78 3.68
CA GLN A 46 -22.91 2.24 3.88
C GLN A 46 -23.85 3.21 4.60
N MET A 47 -23.27 4.07 5.46
CA MET A 47 -24.00 5.02 6.32
C MET A 47 -24.30 6.35 5.59
N CYS A 48 -23.64 6.63 4.46
CA CYS A 48 -23.91 7.85 3.71
C CYS A 48 -25.16 7.70 2.82
N PRO A 49 -25.94 8.78 2.61
CA PRO A 49 -27.02 8.80 1.62
C PRO A 49 -26.47 8.64 0.18
N ARG A 50 -27.30 8.11 -0.73
CA ARG A 50 -26.91 7.68 -2.10
C ARG A 50 -26.28 8.80 -2.94
N ASN A 51 -26.79 10.01 -2.79
CA ASN A 51 -26.34 11.20 -3.50
C ASN A 51 -24.93 11.70 -3.10
N LYS A 52 -24.42 11.38 -1.89
CA LYS A 52 -23.13 11.90 -1.42
C LYS A 52 -21.90 11.12 -1.91
N ASP A 53 -22.09 9.88 -2.38
CA ASP A 53 -21.03 8.94 -2.87
C ASP A 53 -19.69 8.96 -2.09
N ARG A 54 -19.72 9.13 -0.77
CA ARG A 54 -18.49 9.14 0.03
C ARG A 54 -17.82 7.77 0.02
N LYS A 55 -16.53 7.76 -0.29
CA LYS A 55 -15.72 6.54 -0.26
C LYS A 55 -15.41 6.15 1.18
N ALA A 56 -15.55 4.86 1.45
CA ALA A 56 -15.12 4.27 2.72
C ALA A 56 -13.60 4.28 2.78
N THR A 57 -13.10 4.69 3.94
CA THR A 57 -11.69 4.70 4.28
C THR A 57 -11.36 3.50 5.16
N ASN A 58 -12.31 3.07 5.99
CA ASN A 58 -12.18 1.97 6.94
C ASN A 58 -13.40 1.02 6.90
N CYS A 59 -13.30 -0.11 7.59
CA CYS A 59 -14.42 -1.02 7.86
C CYS A 59 -14.69 -1.10 9.36
N CYS A 60 -15.97 -1.12 9.77
CA CYS A 60 -16.34 -1.29 11.18
C CYS A 60 -15.82 -2.62 11.72
N TRP A 61 -15.10 -2.63 12.84
CA TRP A 61 -14.58 -3.86 13.44
C TRP A 61 -15.66 -4.85 13.92
N LYS A 62 -16.84 -4.36 14.33
CA LYS A 62 -17.96 -5.18 14.84
C LYS A 62 -18.75 -5.87 13.72
N CYS A 63 -19.00 -5.16 12.62
CA CYS A 63 -19.90 -5.62 11.55
C CYS A 63 -19.27 -5.65 10.16
N SER A 64 -17.97 -5.34 10.04
CA SER A 64 -17.19 -5.32 8.79
C SER A 64 -17.76 -4.43 7.68
N THR A 65 -18.67 -3.51 8.00
CA THR A 65 -19.28 -2.62 7.01
C THR A 65 -18.33 -1.50 6.59
N PRO A 66 -18.32 -1.10 5.31
CA PRO A 66 -17.48 -0.02 4.81
C PRO A 66 -18.00 1.36 5.27
N VAL A 67 -17.14 2.13 5.93
CA VAL A 67 -17.49 3.36 6.63
C VAL A 67 -16.50 4.48 6.29
N CYS A 68 -16.99 5.69 6.07
CA CYS A 68 -16.13 6.86 5.87
C CYS A 68 -15.70 7.45 7.22
N ASN A 69 -14.60 8.23 7.24
CA ASN A 69 -14.08 8.86 8.46
C ASN A 69 -15.13 9.64 9.29
N GLY A 70 -16.15 10.22 8.66
CA GLY A 70 -17.20 10.94 9.38
C GLY A 70 -18.19 10.06 10.16
N HIS A 71 -18.22 8.75 9.90
CA HIS A 71 -19.11 7.78 10.52
C HIS A 71 -18.33 6.69 11.30
N SER A 72 -17.00 6.83 11.38
CA SER A 72 -16.16 6.02 12.26
C SER A 72 -15.74 6.91 13.43
N GLN A 73 -16.29 6.67 14.61
CA GLN A 73 -15.94 7.45 15.80
C GLN A 73 -14.55 7.03 16.35
N LYS A 74 -14.18 7.46 17.57
CA LYS A 74 -12.86 7.31 18.22
C LYS A 74 -12.19 5.92 18.17
N GLN A 75 -12.95 4.88 17.85
CA GLN A 75 -12.52 3.52 17.52
C GLN A 75 -13.18 3.16 16.18
N ILE A 76 -12.57 2.34 15.32
CA ILE A 76 -13.09 2.00 13.98
C ILE A 76 -14.41 1.20 14.07
N VAL A 77 -15.49 1.87 14.47
CA VAL A 77 -16.82 1.37 14.76
C VAL A 77 -17.80 2.31 14.06
N CYS A 78 -18.75 1.75 13.32
CA CYS A 78 -19.80 2.55 12.69
C CYS A 78 -20.83 3.02 13.71
N ASP A 79 -21.56 4.09 13.38
CA ASP A 79 -22.61 4.64 14.25
C ASP A 79 -23.75 3.65 14.56
N ASN A 80 -23.95 2.61 13.73
CA ASN A 80 -24.93 1.55 14.00
C ASN A 80 -24.49 0.60 15.11
N CYS A 81 -23.19 0.46 15.37
CA CYS A 81 -22.64 -0.46 16.37
C CYS A 81 -22.20 0.24 17.67
N THR A 82 -22.33 1.57 17.72
CA THR A 82 -22.14 2.41 18.91
C THR A 82 -23.46 2.69 19.63
N GLN A 83 -24.59 2.51 18.96
CA GLN A 83 -25.91 2.42 19.59
C GLN A 83 -26.07 1.06 20.26
#